data_AF-A0A925HJ49-F1
#
_entry.id   AF-A0A925HJ49-F1
#
_cell.length_a   1.000
_cell.length_b   1.000
_cell.length_c   1.000
_cell.angle_alpha   90.00
_cell.angle_beta   90.00
_cell.angle_gamma   90.00
#
_symmetry.space_group_name_H-M   'P 1'
#
loop_
_entity.id
_entity.type
_entity.pdbx_description
1 polymer ?
#
loop_
_entity_poly.entity_id
_entity_poly.type
_entity_poly.pdbx_seq_one_letter_code
_entity_poly.pdbx_strand_id
1 'polypeptide(L)'
;MNKITVMSAAAGVLALAGSAIAGPIAIGSSAFKTHPTVPDMPKYTIGLPAYFTAGNVVASLVNAAVVGQLAGSVTTTVYRNPDTGFLTFQYEYNASAGNNTPVVRATMNGQWLNFDVLDAGSDASGNSGSGDPNAEWTDGDPLFLARAPDDGAPNVQWRAFGLGSALNAGDFSANVWFATNATEWEQQDMAWIDTAQVGEGLILAPAPAQVIPLPSAAGLGALGMGLAVSYGRRRR
;
A
#
# COMPACT_ATOMS: atom_id res chain seq x y z
N MET A 1 -8.74 55.20 44.61
CA MET A 1 -9.68 54.55 43.68
C MET A 1 -8.95 53.34 43.07
N ASN A 2 -9.22 52.13 43.56
CA ASN A 2 -8.54 50.91 43.10
C ASN A 2 -9.28 50.35 41.88
N LYS A 3 -8.61 50.32 40.72
CA LYS A 3 -9.09 49.63 39.53
C LYS A 3 -8.84 48.13 39.69
N ILE A 4 -9.92 47.35 39.76
CA ILE A 4 -9.88 45.89 39.69
C ILE A 4 -9.93 45.51 38.21
N THR A 5 -8.85 44.94 37.69
CA THR A 5 -8.78 44.39 36.34
C THR A 5 -9.33 42.97 36.38
N VAL A 6 -10.47 42.74 35.72
CA VAL A 6 -11.05 41.40 35.56
C VAL A 6 -10.40 40.76 34.34
N MET A 7 -9.60 39.72 34.55
CA MET A 7 -9.06 38.88 33.48
C MET A 7 -10.17 37.91 33.01
N SER A 8 -10.67 38.11 31.80
CA SER A 8 -11.54 37.12 31.14
C SER A 8 -10.72 35.91 30.73
N ALA A 9 -11.06 34.74 31.28
CA ALA A 9 -10.55 33.46 30.82
C ALA A 9 -11.18 33.11 29.46
N ALA A 10 -10.38 33.11 28.41
CA ALA A 10 -10.79 32.57 27.11
C ALA A 10 -10.87 31.04 27.22
N ALA A 11 -12.08 30.50 27.28
CA ALA A 11 -12.31 29.07 27.12
C ALA A 11 -12.01 28.69 25.66
N GLY A 12 -10.80 28.19 25.43
CA GLY A 12 -10.44 27.57 24.15
C GLY A 12 -11.23 26.29 23.96
N VAL A 13 -12.20 26.31 23.04
CA VAL A 13 -12.84 25.10 22.54
C VAL A 13 -11.78 24.36 21.72
N LEU A 14 -11.16 23.36 22.33
CA LEU A 14 -10.32 22.39 21.62
C LEU A 14 -11.28 21.54 20.78
N ALA A 15 -11.48 21.93 19.52
CA ALA A 15 -12.20 21.09 18.57
C ALA A 15 -11.35 19.83 18.36
N LEU A 16 -11.77 18.70 18.96
CA LEU A 16 -11.32 17.40 18.50
C LEU A 16 -11.88 17.25 17.08
N ALA A 17 -11.05 17.56 16.09
CA ALA A 17 -11.25 17.07 14.74
C ALA A 17 -11.25 15.54 14.85
N GLY A 18 -12.43 14.94 14.81
CA GLY A 18 -12.54 13.50 14.64
C GLY A 18 -11.95 13.18 13.29
N SER A 19 -10.70 12.70 13.27
CA SER A 19 -10.11 12.12 12.08
C SER A 19 -11.09 11.07 11.57
N ALA A 20 -11.65 11.28 10.39
CA ALA A 20 -12.40 10.23 9.72
C ALA A 20 -11.47 9.00 9.69
N ILE A 21 -11.86 7.93 10.38
CA ILE A 21 -11.10 6.70 10.38
C ILE A 21 -11.26 6.16 8.96
N ALA A 22 -10.17 6.11 8.21
CA ALA A 22 -10.19 5.48 6.89
C ALA A 22 -10.72 4.05 7.05
N GLY A 23 -11.63 3.69 6.16
CA GLY A 23 -12.25 2.37 6.15
C GLY A 23 -11.65 1.49 5.05
N PRO A 24 -11.98 0.19 5.04
CA PRO A 24 -11.57 -0.71 3.97
C PRO A 24 -11.91 -0.17 2.59
N ILE A 25 -11.00 -0.35 1.63
CA ILE A 25 -11.27 -0.03 0.22
C ILE A 25 -11.82 -1.30 -0.45
N ALA A 26 -13.11 -1.28 -0.75
CA ALA A 26 -13.77 -2.34 -1.49
C ALA A 26 -13.31 -2.36 -2.96
N ILE A 27 -13.42 -3.53 -3.60
CA ILE A 27 -13.21 -3.66 -5.05
C ILE A 27 -14.18 -2.73 -5.79
N GLY A 28 -13.67 -1.96 -6.75
CA GLY A 28 -14.46 -0.99 -7.51
C GLY A 28 -14.74 0.32 -6.77
N SER A 29 -14.18 0.55 -5.57
CA SER A 29 -14.33 1.80 -4.82
C SER A 29 -13.04 2.60 -4.74
N SER A 30 -13.14 3.82 -4.23
CA SER A 30 -12.03 4.76 -4.04
C SER A 30 -12.09 5.40 -2.67
N ALA A 31 -10.92 5.61 -2.08
CA ALA A 31 -10.69 6.44 -0.92
C ALA A 31 -9.94 7.72 -1.34
N PHE A 32 -10.48 8.88 -0.99
CA PHE A 32 -9.99 10.19 -1.43
C PHE A 32 -9.13 10.86 -0.37
N LYS A 33 -8.31 11.82 -0.80
CA LYS A 33 -7.63 12.73 0.10
C LYS A 33 -8.62 13.54 0.93
N THR A 34 -8.21 13.88 2.14
CA THR A 34 -8.90 14.91 2.94
C THR A 34 -8.57 16.30 2.37
N HIS A 35 -9.47 16.83 1.53
CA HIS A 35 -9.34 18.17 0.96
C HIS A 35 -10.73 18.77 0.65
N PRO A 36 -10.96 20.09 0.83
CA PRO A 36 -12.29 20.71 0.68
C PRO A 36 -12.91 20.63 -0.73
N THR A 37 -12.08 20.52 -1.77
CA THR A 37 -12.55 20.46 -3.18
C THR A 37 -12.78 19.03 -3.67
N VAL A 38 -12.34 18.04 -2.89
CA VAL A 38 -12.39 16.62 -3.26
C VAL A 38 -13.66 16.03 -2.64
N PRO A 39 -14.43 15.19 -3.38
CA PRO A 39 -15.68 14.63 -2.88
C PRO A 39 -15.58 14.05 -1.47
N ASP A 40 -16.60 14.30 -0.65
CA ASP A 40 -16.73 13.72 0.69
C ASP A 40 -17.21 12.27 0.62
N MET A 41 -16.39 11.46 -0.06
CA MET A 41 -16.45 10.00 -0.13
C MET A 41 -15.36 9.44 0.80
N PRO A 42 -15.30 8.11 1.07
CA PRO A 42 -14.37 7.56 2.05
C PRO A 42 -12.98 8.17 1.90
N LYS A 43 -12.36 8.56 3.01
CA LYS A 43 -11.05 9.22 3.00
C LYS A 43 -9.95 8.18 3.27
N TYR A 44 -8.79 8.33 2.65
CA TYR A 44 -7.61 7.54 3.03
C TYR A 44 -6.90 8.20 4.23
N THR A 45 -6.11 7.41 4.96
CA THR A 45 -5.40 7.86 6.16
C THR A 45 -4.22 8.76 5.79
N ILE A 46 -4.10 9.91 6.46
CA ILE A 46 -2.92 10.77 6.37
C ILE A 46 -1.91 10.37 7.45
N GLY A 47 -0.68 10.11 7.04
CA GLY A 47 0.42 9.66 7.89
C GLY A 47 0.71 8.16 7.76
N LEU A 48 1.76 7.73 8.44
CA LEU A 48 2.17 6.33 8.50
C LEU A 48 1.56 5.65 9.74
N PRO A 49 1.16 4.38 9.64
CA PRO A 49 0.80 3.59 10.81
C PRO A 49 1.94 3.53 11.82
N ALA A 50 1.63 3.57 13.12
CA ALA A 50 2.63 3.62 14.19
C ALA A 50 3.61 2.43 14.19
N TYR A 51 3.23 1.29 13.61
CA TYR A 51 4.09 0.11 13.51
C TYR A 51 5.07 0.16 12.32
N PHE A 52 5.08 1.21 11.50
CA PHE A 52 6.06 1.40 10.43
C PHE A 52 7.44 1.74 11.03
N THR A 53 8.11 0.70 11.51
CA THR A 53 9.43 0.77 12.14
C THR A 53 10.33 -0.27 11.50
N ALA A 54 11.64 -0.06 11.58
CA ALA A 54 12.62 -1.00 11.04
C ALA A 54 12.47 -2.43 11.60
N GLY A 55 12.01 -2.57 12.85
CA GLY A 55 11.80 -3.88 13.49
C GLY A 55 10.64 -4.69 12.91
N ASN A 56 9.73 -4.04 12.17
CA ASN A 56 8.57 -4.68 11.56
C ASN A 56 8.70 -4.87 10.05
N VAL A 57 9.82 -4.44 9.45
CA VAL A 57 10.09 -4.67 8.02
C VAL A 57 10.39 -6.16 7.80
N VAL A 58 9.64 -6.80 6.90
CA VAL A 58 9.84 -8.20 6.53
C VAL A 58 10.42 -8.37 5.13
N ALA A 59 10.32 -7.36 4.28
CA ALA A 59 10.94 -7.33 2.96
C ALA A 59 11.06 -5.89 2.46
N SER A 60 12.03 -5.65 1.58
CA SER A 60 12.15 -4.40 0.86
C SER A 60 12.78 -4.63 -0.51
N LEU A 61 12.30 -3.87 -1.49
CA LEU A 61 12.86 -3.76 -2.82
C LEU A 61 13.17 -2.28 -3.04
N VAL A 62 14.44 -1.92 -3.03
CA VAL A 62 14.90 -0.53 -3.06
C VAL A 62 15.35 -0.16 -4.46
N ASN A 63 14.88 0.98 -4.97
CA ASN A 63 15.25 1.52 -6.28
C ASN A 63 15.10 0.50 -7.43
N ALA A 64 14.04 -0.30 -7.42
CA ALA A 64 13.73 -1.14 -8.58
C ALA A 64 13.46 -0.26 -9.79
N ALA A 65 14.15 -0.53 -10.89
CA ALA A 65 14.06 0.28 -12.09
C ALA A 65 12.65 0.20 -12.68
N VAL A 66 12.09 1.35 -13.04
CA VAL A 66 10.91 1.46 -13.89
C VAL A 66 11.40 1.68 -15.32
N VAL A 67 11.15 0.69 -16.17
CA VAL A 67 11.52 0.66 -17.59
C VAL A 67 10.34 1.10 -18.46
N GLY A 68 10.62 1.58 -19.66
CA GLY A 68 9.60 2.10 -20.58
C GLY A 68 9.73 3.60 -20.81
N GLN A 69 8.62 4.26 -21.13
CA GLN A 69 8.62 5.69 -21.44
C GLN A 69 8.61 6.57 -20.17
N LEU A 70 8.10 6.02 -19.06
CA LEU A 70 8.13 6.64 -17.74
C LEU A 70 9.35 6.14 -16.96
N ALA A 71 10.50 6.76 -17.17
CA ALA A 71 11.75 6.33 -16.55
C ALA A 71 11.85 6.77 -15.07
N GLY A 72 12.17 5.85 -14.18
CA GLY A 72 12.29 6.14 -12.75
C GLY A 72 12.70 4.92 -11.94
N SER A 73 12.40 4.98 -10.65
CA SER A 73 12.53 3.83 -9.76
C SER A 73 11.40 3.79 -8.75
N VAL A 74 11.08 2.59 -8.28
CA VAL A 74 10.16 2.37 -7.17
C VAL A 74 10.91 1.76 -6.00
N THR A 75 10.58 2.22 -4.80
CA THR A 75 10.93 1.55 -3.55
C THR A 75 9.66 0.94 -2.98
N THR A 76 9.70 -0.36 -2.66
CA THR A 76 8.62 -1.05 -1.95
C THR A 76 9.15 -1.58 -0.63
N THR A 77 8.40 -1.35 0.45
CA THR A 77 8.70 -1.92 1.77
C THR A 77 7.48 -2.62 2.31
N VAL A 78 7.68 -3.84 2.81
CA VAL A 78 6.62 -4.66 3.41
C VAL A 78 6.82 -4.68 4.91
N TYR A 79 5.79 -4.25 5.64
CA TYR A 79 5.74 -4.27 7.09
C TYR A 79 4.80 -5.36 7.56
N ARG A 80 5.13 -6.01 8.67
CA ARG A 80 4.20 -6.88 9.39
C ARG A 80 3.62 -6.12 10.58
N ASN A 81 2.30 -6.04 10.64
CA ASN A 81 1.61 -5.51 11.81
C ASN A 81 1.78 -6.51 12.98
N PRO A 82 2.37 -6.12 14.12
CA PRO A 82 2.62 -7.02 15.24
C PRO A 82 1.35 -7.51 15.94
N ASP A 83 0.25 -6.76 15.83
CA ASP A 83 -1.02 -7.09 16.51
C ASP A 83 -1.83 -8.12 15.73
N THR A 84 -1.80 -8.07 14.40
CA THR A 84 -2.61 -8.94 13.53
C THR A 84 -1.79 -9.99 12.79
N GLY A 85 -0.49 -9.79 12.63
CA GLY A 85 0.38 -10.60 11.78
C GLY A 85 0.20 -10.34 10.28
N PHE A 86 -0.70 -9.45 9.87
CA PHE A 86 -0.93 -9.13 8.46
C PHE A 86 0.13 -8.17 7.89
N LEU A 87 0.22 -8.15 6.57
CA LEU A 87 1.18 -7.37 5.83
C LEU A 87 0.61 -6.03 5.36
N THR A 88 1.48 -5.04 5.33
CA THR A 88 1.20 -3.72 4.74
C THR A 88 2.30 -3.34 3.79
N PHE A 89 1.90 -2.90 2.61
CA PHE A 89 2.79 -2.64 1.49
C PHE A 89 2.89 -1.13 1.29
N GLN A 90 4.09 -0.58 1.44
CA GLN A 90 4.41 0.82 1.23
C GLN A 90 5.16 0.97 -0.10
N TYR A 91 4.82 1.99 -0.87
CA TYR A 91 5.38 2.29 -2.18
C TYR A 91 5.76 3.76 -2.27
N GLU A 92 6.94 4.01 -2.84
CA GLU A 92 7.44 5.34 -3.20
C GLU A 92 7.97 5.29 -4.63
N TYR A 93 7.48 6.18 -5.49
CA TYR A 93 7.99 6.33 -6.85
C TYR A 93 8.89 7.55 -6.95
N ASN A 94 10.06 7.37 -7.55
CA ASN A 94 11.03 8.41 -7.85
C ASN A 94 11.14 8.54 -9.37
N ALA A 95 10.63 9.64 -9.93
CA ALA A 95 10.75 9.93 -11.35
C ALA A 95 12.21 10.29 -11.68
N SER A 96 12.80 9.65 -12.68
CA SER A 96 14.16 10.00 -13.09
C SER A 96 14.22 11.42 -13.67
N ALA A 97 15.36 12.08 -13.54
CA ALA A 97 15.58 13.39 -14.17
C ALA A 97 15.53 13.35 -15.71
N GLY A 98 15.65 12.16 -16.32
CA GLY A 98 15.51 11.95 -17.76
C GLY A 98 14.09 11.64 -18.23
N ASN A 99 13.13 11.54 -17.29
CA ASN A 99 11.74 11.33 -17.63
C ASN A 99 11.13 12.60 -18.21
N ASN A 100 10.69 12.56 -19.47
CA ASN A 100 10.08 13.74 -20.10
C ASN A 100 8.54 13.72 -20.04
N THR A 101 7.96 12.74 -19.35
CA THR A 101 6.51 12.53 -19.29
C THR A 101 6.03 12.44 -17.85
N PRO A 102 4.99 13.20 -17.47
CA PRO A 102 4.47 13.16 -16.11
C PRO A 102 3.74 11.85 -15.79
N VAL A 103 3.87 11.34 -14.57
CA VAL A 103 3.10 10.18 -14.10
C VAL A 103 1.79 10.64 -13.46
N VAL A 104 0.65 10.14 -13.95
CA VAL A 104 -0.69 10.51 -13.43
C VAL A 104 -1.37 9.39 -12.66
N ARG A 105 -1.00 8.13 -12.93
CA ARG A 105 -1.54 6.93 -12.30
C ARG A 105 -0.44 5.89 -12.15
N ALA A 106 -0.54 5.10 -11.09
CA ALA A 106 0.11 3.81 -11.04
C ALA A 106 -0.87 2.72 -10.59
N THR A 107 -0.78 1.56 -11.25
CA THR A 107 -1.63 0.38 -11.04
C THR A 107 -0.75 -0.79 -10.64
N MET A 108 -0.97 -1.31 -9.44
CA MET A 108 -0.23 -2.46 -8.91
C MET A 108 -0.83 -3.73 -9.50
N ASN A 109 -0.15 -4.37 -10.45
CA ASN A 109 -0.69 -5.58 -11.06
C ASN A 109 -0.59 -6.76 -10.08
N GLY A 110 -1.24 -7.87 -10.44
CA GLY A 110 -1.13 -9.16 -9.77
C GLY A 110 -2.36 -9.60 -8.99
N GLN A 111 -2.21 -10.51 -8.02
CA GLN A 111 -3.34 -11.25 -7.44
C GLN A 111 -4.03 -10.53 -6.26
N TRP A 112 -4.45 -9.29 -6.45
CA TRP A 112 -5.11 -8.50 -5.39
C TRP A 112 -6.55 -8.91 -5.10
N LEU A 113 -7.21 -9.60 -6.04
CA LEU A 113 -8.62 -10.00 -5.93
C LEU A 113 -8.92 -10.85 -4.69
N ASN A 114 -7.94 -11.61 -4.21
CA ASN A 114 -8.09 -12.53 -3.07
C ASN A 114 -7.79 -11.89 -1.71
N PHE A 115 -7.45 -10.59 -1.69
CA PHE A 115 -7.08 -9.88 -0.47
C PHE A 115 -8.00 -8.70 -0.21
N ASP A 116 -8.28 -8.48 1.07
CA ASP A 116 -8.96 -7.28 1.53
C ASP A 116 -7.94 -6.18 1.75
N VAL A 117 -8.25 -4.96 1.29
CA VAL A 117 -7.52 -3.75 1.69
C VAL A 117 -8.27 -3.17 2.88
N LEU A 118 -7.71 -3.40 4.07
CA LEU A 118 -8.32 -3.05 5.36
C LEU A 118 -8.22 -1.56 5.65
N ASP A 119 -7.14 -0.94 5.17
CA ASP A 119 -6.85 0.48 5.28
C ASP A 119 -5.84 0.87 4.20
N ALA A 120 -5.78 2.14 3.83
CA ALA A 120 -4.78 2.69 2.93
C ALA A 120 -4.53 4.15 3.26
N GLY A 121 -3.35 4.64 2.89
CA GLY A 121 -2.98 6.00 3.20
C GLY A 121 -1.75 6.51 2.50
N SER A 122 -1.38 7.73 2.87
CA SER A 122 -0.21 8.43 2.36
C SER A 122 0.36 9.35 3.44
N ASP A 123 1.69 9.51 3.48
CA ASP A 123 2.37 10.35 4.47
C ASP A 123 2.63 11.80 4.03
N ALA A 124 2.23 12.15 2.80
CA ALA A 124 2.45 13.47 2.21
C ALA A 124 3.94 13.94 2.21
N SER A 125 4.89 13.00 2.18
CA SER A 125 6.33 13.30 2.21
C SER A 125 6.95 13.64 0.84
N GLY A 126 6.20 13.48 -0.25
CA GLY A 126 6.69 13.65 -1.62
C GLY A 126 7.02 15.11 -1.96
N ASN A 127 7.38 15.36 -3.21
CA ASN A 127 7.73 16.72 -3.66
C ASN A 127 7.19 17.10 -5.04
N SER A 128 6.16 16.39 -5.54
CA SER A 128 5.67 16.60 -6.90
C SER A 128 5.24 18.05 -7.17
N GLY A 129 5.83 18.66 -8.20
CA GLY A 129 5.43 19.97 -8.69
C GLY A 129 4.13 19.88 -9.46
N SER A 130 3.14 20.68 -9.11
CA SER A 130 1.83 20.51 -9.73
C SER A 130 1.70 21.02 -11.15
N GLY A 131 2.54 21.95 -11.60
CA GLY A 131 2.36 22.70 -12.86
C GLY A 131 1.07 23.53 -12.92
N ASP A 132 0.05 23.12 -12.17
CA ASP A 132 -1.21 23.75 -11.85
C ASP A 132 -1.06 24.56 -10.55
N PRO A 133 -1.16 25.90 -10.62
CA PRO A 133 -1.07 26.77 -9.44
C PRO A 133 -2.26 26.59 -8.48
N ASN A 134 -3.31 25.87 -8.87
CA ASN A 134 -4.50 25.58 -8.06
C ASN A 134 -4.63 24.10 -7.72
N ALA A 135 -3.54 23.33 -7.78
CA ALA A 135 -3.62 21.90 -7.53
C ALA A 135 -4.15 21.59 -6.13
N GLU A 136 -5.09 20.66 -6.08
CA GLU A 136 -5.78 20.24 -4.86
C GLU A 136 -4.90 19.29 -4.01
N TRP A 137 -3.68 19.01 -4.47
CA TRP A 137 -2.63 18.29 -3.75
C TRP A 137 -1.25 18.78 -4.17
N THR A 138 -0.35 18.84 -3.19
CA THR A 138 1.08 19.13 -3.30
C THR A 138 1.85 17.91 -2.79
N ASP A 139 3.18 17.94 -2.88
CA ASP A 139 4.05 17.03 -2.12
C ASP A 139 3.90 15.55 -2.49
N GLY A 140 3.68 15.24 -3.77
CA GLY A 140 3.64 13.86 -4.28
C GLY A 140 2.47 13.01 -3.75
N ASP A 141 1.54 13.63 -3.04
CA ASP A 141 0.41 12.98 -2.39
C ASP A 141 -0.72 12.70 -3.40
N PRO A 142 -1.26 11.47 -3.48
CA PRO A 142 -2.29 11.14 -4.46
C PRO A 142 -3.63 11.82 -4.15
N LEU A 143 -4.41 12.12 -5.19
CA LEU A 143 -5.80 12.56 -5.06
C LEU A 143 -6.67 11.48 -4.42
N PHE A 144 -6.52 10.24 -4.89
CA PHE A 144 -7.22 9.09 -4.36
C PHE A 144 -6.43 7.80 -4.53
N LEU A 145 -6.79 6.85 -3.67
CA LEU A 145 -6.41 5.44 -3.74
C LEU A 145 -7.66 4.66 -4.12
N ALA A 146 -7.57 3.70 -5.02
CA ALA A 146 -8.72 2.94 -5.46
C ALA A 146 -8.39 1.47 -5.62
N ARG A 147 -9.42 0.63 -5.76
CA ARG A 147 -9.27 -0.74 -6.24
C ARG A 147 -10.01 -0.93 -7.54
N ALA A 148 -9.32 -1.45 -8.55
CA ALA A 148 -9.91 -1.73 -9.85
C ALA A 148 -11.04 -2.78 -9.72
N PRO A 149 -12.15 -2.64 -10.46
CA PRO A 149 -13.30 -3.54 -10.34
C PRO A 149 -13.08 -4.94 -10.92
N ASP A 150 -12.09 -5.11 -11.80
CA ASP A 150 -11.82 -6.30 -12.58
C ASP A 150 -10.87 -7.28 -11.90
N ASP A 151 -9.77 -6.79 -11.32
CA ASP A 151 -8.74 -7.61 -10.68
C ASP A 151 -8.49 -7.24 -9.20
N GLY A 152 -9.18 -6.22 -8.69
CA GLY A 152 -9.00 -5.71 -7.34
C GLY A 152 -7.68 -4.98 -7.12
N ALA A 153 -6.89 -4.73 -8.17
CA ALA A 153 -5.60 -4.08 -8.12
C ALA A 153 -5.69 -2.66 -7.53
N PRO A 154 -4.83 -2.31 -6.57
CA PRO A 154 -4.72 -0.95 -6.10
C PRO A 154 -4.28 0.00 -7.21
N ASN A 155 -4.93 1.15 -7.24
CA ASN A 155 -4.60 2.27 -8.09
C ASN A 155 -4.24 3.47 -7.22
N VAL A 156 -3.08 4.06 -7.51
CA VAL A 156 -2.66 5.35 -6.95
C VAL A 156 -2.87 6.39 -8.05
N GLN A 157 -3.72 7.38 -7.78
CA GLN A 157 -4.05 8.41 -8.77
C GLN A 157 -3.57 9.77 -8.29
N TRP A 158 -2.62 10.35 -9.03
CA TRP A 158 -2.21 11.74 -8.85
C TRP A 158 -2.98 12.70 -9.71
N ARG A 159 -3.80 12.30 -10.68
CA ARG A 159 -4.62 13.23 -11.48
C ARG A 159 -5.96 12.64 -11.88
N ALA A 160 -7.09 13.33 -11.70
CA ALA A 160 -8.38 12.83 -12.19
C ALA A 160 -9.26 13.92 -12.74
N PHE A 161 -9.92 13.67 -13.88
CA PHE A 161 -10.89 14.59 -14.49
C PHE A 161 -10.36 16.02 -14.72
N GLY A 162 -9.06 16.14 -15.01
CA GLY A 162 -8.39 17.43 -15.18
C GLY A 162 -8.05 18.16 -13.88
N LEU A 163 -8.45 17.63 -12.72
CA LEU A 163 -8.09 18.13 -11.40
C LEU A 163 -6.69 17.62 -11.00
N GLY A 164 -5.94 18.54 -10.38
CA GLY A 164 -4.61 18.49 -9.72
C GLY A 164 -3.38 18.01 -10.52
N SER A 165 -2.34 17.54 -9.82
CA SER A 165 -0.94 17.44 -10.29
C SER A 165 -0.57 16.16 -11.05
N ALA A 166 0.69 16.07 -11.47
CA ALA A 166 1.33 14.83 -11.87
C ALA A 166 2.75 14.79 -11.32
N LEU A 167 3.38 13.61 -11.28
CA LEU A 167 4.79 13.49 -10.88
C LEU A 167 5.70 13.75 -12.09
N ASN A 168 6.48 14.83 -12.08
CA ASN A 168 7.37 15.19 -13.19
C ASN A 168 8.78 14.64 -13.01
N ALA A 169 9.64 14.90 -13.99
CA ALA A 169 11.06 14.58 -13.93
C ALA A 169 11.72 15.10 -12.64
N GLY A 170 12.38 14.21 -11.89
CA GLY A 170 13.06 14.57 -10.65
C GLY A 170 12.15 14.71 -9.42
N ASP A 171 10.83 14.53 -9.59
CA ASP A 171 9.89 14.46 -8.48
C ASP A 171 9.86 13.04 -7.87
N PHE A 172 9.43 12.95 -6.61
CA PHE A 172 9.09 11.72 -5.94
C PHE A 172 7.69 11.82 -5.33
N SER A 173 6.98 10.68 -5.32
CA SER A 173 5.68 10.57 -4.68
C SER A 173 5.82 10.60 -3.16
N ALA A 174 4.74 10.91 -2.46
CA ALA A 174 4.63 10.55 -1.05
C ALA A 174 4.70 9.03 -0.89
N ASN A 175 4.98 8.57 0.33
CA ASN A 175 4.87 7.15 0.63
C ASN A 175 3.41 6.76 0.71
N VAL A 176 2.96 5.94 -0.23
CA VAL A 176 1.60 5.42 -0.29
C VAL A 176 1.59 4.00 0.25
N TRP A 177 0.59 3.64 1.06
CA TRP A 177 0.53 2.32 1.65
C TRP A 177 -0.86 1.69 1.61
N PHE A 178 -0.88 0.35 1.58
CA PHE A 178 -2.07 -0.49 1.60
C PHE A 178 -1.92 -1.59 2.64
N ALA A 179 -2.74 -1.54 3.69
CA ALA A 179 -2.81 -2.58 4.71
C ALA A 179 -3.77 -3.67 4.25
N THR A 180 -3.32 -4.92 4.25
CA THR A 180 -4.12 -6.03 3.74
C THR A 180 -4.34 -7.11 4.80
N ASN A 181 -5.09 -8.16 4.47
CA ASN A 181 -5.16 -9.39 5.24
C ASN A 181 -4.13 -10.45 4.80
N ALA A 182 -3.18 -10.09 3.93
CA ALA A 182 -2.15 -11.01 3.44
C ALA A 182 -1.14 -11.34 4.54
N THR A 183 -0.60 -12.57 4.51
CA THR A 183 0.47 -13.02 5.42
C THR A 183 1.80 -13.27 4.72
N GLU A 184 1.77 -13.38 3.40
CA GLU A 184 2.89 -13.65 2.50
C GLU A 184 2.97 -12.55 1.41
N TRP A 185 4.15 -12.43 0.80
CA TRP A 185 4.42 -11.48 -0.27
C TRP A 185 5.20 -12.15 -1.41
N GLU A 186 5.10 -11.59 -2.61
CA GLU A 186 5.90 -11.97 -3.76
C GLU A 186 6.28 -10.74 -4.59
N GLN A 187 7.22 -10.90 -5.52
CA GLN A 187 7.51 -9.86 -6.51
C GLN A 187 6.51 -9.92 -7.65
N GLN A 188 5.98 -8.76 -8.04
CA GLN A 188 5.03 -8.60 -9.15
C GLN A 188 5.39 -7.34 -9.95
N ASP A 189 4.84 -7.22 -11.15
CA ASP A 189 4.96 -6.02 -11.96
C ASP A 189 3.95 -4.96 -11.51
N MET A 190 4.33 -3.70 -11.61
CA MET A 190 3.46 -2.54 -11.48
C MET A 190 3.52 -1.75 -12.78
N ALA A 191 2.37 -1.26 -13.24
CA ALA A 191 2.28 -0.41 -14.41
C ALA A 191 2.11 1.05 -13.95
N TRP A 192 2.97 1.93 -14.43
CA TRP A 192 2.83 3.37 -14.33
C TRP A 192 2.28 3.88 -15.65
N ILE A 193 1.31 4.78 -15.58
CA ILE A 193 0.60 5.27 -16.75
C ILE A 193 0.61 6.80 -16.72
N ASP A 194 0.98 7.38 -17.86
CA ASP A 194 0.49 8.67 -18.32
C ASP A 194 -0.58 8.44 -19.38
N THR A 195 -1.50 9.37 -19.56
CA THR A 195 -2.62 9.39 -20.53
C THR A 195 -2.45 8.58 -21.84
N ALA A 196 -1.24 8.43 -22.40
CA ALA A 196 -0.92 7.50 -23.49
C ALA A 196 0.41 6.71 -23.37
N GLN A 197 1.17 6.85 -22.27
CA GLN A 197 2.49 6.23 -22.10
C GLN A 197 2.53 5.30 -20.90
N VAL A 198 3.37 4.26 -20.96
CA VAL A 198 3.48 3.23 -19.91
C VAL A 198 4.93 3.06 -19.48
N GLY A 199 5.12 2.87 -18.17
CA GLY A 199 6.33 2.33 -17.58
C GLY A 199 5.99 1.11 -16.74
N GLU A 200 6.93 0.18 -16.60
CA GLU A 200 6.77 -1.07 -15.86
C GLU A 200 7.98 -1.31 -14.96
N GLY A 201 7.77 -1.97 -13.83
CA GLY A 201 8.80 -2.12 -12.81
C GLY A 201 8.33 -3.06 -11.71
N LEU A 202 9.30 -3.69 -11.06
CA LEU A 202 9.03 -4.69 -10.03
C LEU A 202 8.67 -4.03 -8.70
N ILE A 203 7.67 -4.60 -8.04
CA ILE A 203 7.23 -4.25 -6.69
C ILE A 203 7.07 -5.51 -5.84
N LEU A 204 6.87 -5.32 -4.54
CA LEU A 204 6.40 -6.38 -3.64
C LEU A 204 4.89 -6.23 -3.45
N ALA A 205 4.15 -7.34 -3.53
CA ALA A 205 2.70 -7.36 -3.44
C ALA A 205 2.21 -8.61 -2.68
N PRO A 206 0.94 -8.66 -2.25
CA PRO A 206 0.36 -9.83 -1.60
C PRO A 206 0.52 -11.11 -2.41
N ALA A 207 0.93 -12.19 -1.74
CA ALA A 207 0.98 -13.54 -2.31
C ALA A 207 -0.03 -14.46 -1.61
N PRO A 208 -0.68 -15.39 -2.33
CA PRO A 208 -1.51 -16.40 -1.70
C PRO A 208 -0.68 -17.24 -0.72
N ALA A 209 -1.28 -17.56 0.43
CA ALA A 209 -0.63 -18.44 1.40
C ALA A 209 -0.27 -19.76 0.71
N GLN A 210 1.00 -20.17 0.82
CA GLN A 210 1.44 -21.45 0.27
C GLN A 210 0.69 -22.57 1.00
N VAL A 211 -0.17 -23.29 0.26
CA VAL A 211 -0.80 -24.49 0.79
C VAL A 211 0.29 -25.56 0.86
N ILE A 212 0.97 -25.66 2.00
CA ILE A 212 1.88 -26.77 2.27
C ILE A 212 1.02 -28.05 2.19
N PRO A 213 1.24 -28.94 1.21
CA PRO A 213 0.48 -30.18 1.16
C PRO A 213 0.75 -30.91 2.45
N LEU A 214 -0.28 -31.12 3.27
CA LEU A 214 -0.20 -32.06 4.38
C LEU A 214 0.36 -33.36 3.80
N PRO A 215 1.46 -33.92 4.34
CA PRO A 215 1.98 -35.18 3.85
C PRO A 215 0.82 -36.15 3.90
N SER A 216 0.39 -36.60 2.72
CA SER A 216 -0.74 -37.50 2.61
C SER A 216 -0.45 -38.70 3.52
N ALA A 217 -1.45 -39.13 4.29
CA ALA A 217 -1.32 -40.24 5.24
C ALA A 217 -0.79 -41.55 4.60
N ALA A 218 -0.68 -41.59 3.26
CA ALA A 218 0.03 -42.61 2.50
C ALA A 218 1.53 -42.78 2.90
N GLY A 219 2.18 -41.76 3.45
CA GLY A 219 3.58 -41.85 3.92
C GLY A 219 3.77 -42.53 5.29
N LEU A 220 2.74 -42.56 6.14
CA LEU A 220 2.82 -43.15 7.49
C LEU A 220 2.49 -44.65 7.52
N GLY A 221 1.92 -45.19 6.45
CA GLY A 221 1.66 -46.64 6.31
C GLY A 221 2.92 -47.48 6.07
N ALA A 222 4.03 -46.87 5.61
CA ALA A 222 5.25 -47.59 5.24
C ALA A 222 6.18 -47.91 6.42
N LEU A 223 5.97 -47.33 7.61
CA LEU A 223 6.77 -47.63 8.81
C LEU A 223 6.09 -48.59 9.80
N GLY A 224 4.81 -48.96 9.57
CA GLY A 224 4.05 -49.84 10.46
C GLY A 224 4.05 -51.33 10.09
N MET A 225 4.46 -51.72 8.88
CA MET A 225 4.34 -53.12 8.39
C MET A 225 5.65 -53.93 8.44
N GLY A 226 6.60 -53.56 9.32
CA GLY A 226 7.89 -54.23 9.46
C GLY A 226 8.08 -55.16 10.66
N LEU A 227 7.07 -55.40 11.51
CA LEU A 227 7.26 -56.06 12.82
C LEU A 227 6.42 -57.33 13.07
N ALA A 228 5.88 -57.98 12.03
CA ALA A 228 5.03 -59.16 12.20
C ALA A 228 5.47 -60.41 11.41
N VAL A 229 6.77 -60.68 11.25
CA VAL A 229 7.23 -61.99 10.73
C VAL A 229 8.55 -62.42 11.37
N SER A 230 8.52 -62.94 12.60
CA SER A 230 9.48 -63.95 13.08
C SER A 230 9.19 -64.38 14.53
N TYR A 231 8.08 -65.09 14.76
CA TYR A 231 7.95 -65.92 15.96
C TYR A 231 7.28 -67.24 15.62
N GLY A 232 8.07 -68.21 15.15
CA GLY A 232 7.52 -69.49 14.76
C GLY A 232 8.51 -70.49 14.20
N ARG A 233 9.56 -70.85 14.95
CA ARG A 233 10.19 -72.19 14.84
C ARG A 233 11.22 -72.43 15.95
N ARG A 234 10.79 -73.12 17.01
CA ARG A 234 11.62 -74.09 17.74
C ARG A 234 10.71 -75.05 18.51
N ARG A 235 10.47 -76.21 17.88
CA ARG A 235 10.14 -77.47 18.55
C ARG A 235 11.08 -78.53 17.99
N ARG A 236 12.10 -78.86 18.77
CA ARG A 236 12.62 -80.20 19.09
C ARG A 236 13.90 -80.01 19.90
#